data_AF-A0AAD7WMZ9-F1
#
_entry.id   AF-A0AAD7WMZ9-F1
#
_cell.length_a   1.000
_cell.length_b   1.000
_cell.length_c   1.000
_cell.angle_alpha   90.00
_cell.angle_beta   90.00
_cell.angle_gamma   90.00
#
_symmetry.space_group_name_H-M   'P 1'
#
loop_
_entity.id
_entity.type
_entity.pdbx_description
1 polymer ?
#
loop_
_entity_poly.entity_id
_entity_poly.type
_entity_poly.pdbx_seq_one_letter_code
_entity_poly.pdbx_strand_id
1 'polypeptide(L)'
;MMFDSVLQDEQVADYDAYVQALRRDLAEAVKNPQASAGKQQKKQANLYDRKLRGAPVDVGDRVLLANKGERGKRKLADRWEGHLYVVTEKNEGVHMLKIRNSETGVEKVVHRNLIMPVNFLPVQDGSEVVSRETDITEDVEDPSEDIMEVDSVAATGRDSNDRTVTWVSELPDPGEDQSDASEDVHSMDGMMTD
;
A
#
# COMPACT_ATOMS: atom_id res chain seq x y z
N MET A 1 12.08 -19.26 4.37
CA MET A 1 11.11 -18.21 4.76
C MET A 1 11.85 -17.30 5.75
N MET A 2 11.21 -16.27 6.36
CA MET A 2 11.92 -15.36 7.28
C MET A 2 12.09 -15.91 8.72
N PHE A 3 11.38 -17.00 9.06
CA PHE A 3 11.41 -17.62 10.38
C PHE A 3 11.49 -19.14 10.24
N ASP A 4 12.65 -19.63 9.82
CA ASP A 4 12.88 -21.07 9.64
C ASP A 4 13.17 -21.77 10.98
N SER A 5 13.49 -21.01 12.04
CA SER A 5 13.77 -21.50 13.41
C SER A 5 12.54 -22.04 14.15
N VAL A 6 11.34 -21.55 13.85
CA VAL A 6 10.08 -21.96 14.51
C VAL A 6 9.53 -23.27 13.93
N LEU A 7 10.13 -23.79 12.86
CA LEU A 7 9.64 -24.95 12.10
C LEU A 7 10.45 -26.23 12.33
N GLN A 8 11.42 -26.24 13.24
CA GLN A 8 12.22 -27.43 13.56
C GLN A 8 11.64 -28.15 14.79
N ASP A 9 11.40 -29.46 14.63
CA ASP A 9 10.73 -30.37 15.58
C ASP A 9 11.19 -30.25 17.04
N GLU A 10 10.21 -30.37 17.95
CA GLU A 10 10.30 -30.19 19.40
C GLU A 10 11.29 -31.13 20.13
N GLN A 11 11.85 -32.14 19.45
CA GLN A 11 12.60 -33.22 20.09
C GLN A 11 14.13 -33.16 19.94
N VAL A 12 14.72 -32.27 19.12
CA VAL A 12 16.20 -32.21 18.93
C VAL A 12 16.71 -30.80 18.60
N ALA A 13 16.16 -29.74 19.19
CA ALA A 13 16.75 -28.41 19.08
C ALA A 13 17.45 -28.03 20.38
N ASP A 14 18.77 -27.87 20.33
CA ASP A 14 19.54 -27.27 21.42
C ASP A 14 19.00 -25.85 21.68
N TYR A 15 18.66 -25.55 22.94
CA TYR A 15 17.99 -24.31 23.32
C TYR A 15 18.82 -23.08 22.91
N ASP A 16 20.14 -23.17 23.05
CA ASP A 16 21.04 -22.08 22.67
C ASP A 16 21.03 -21.84 21.15
N ALA A 17 21.08 -22.91 20.36
CA ALA A 17 20.98 -22.83 18.91
C ALA A 17 19.65 -22.21 18.45
N TYR A 18 18.54 -22.54 19.11
CA TYR A 18 17.23 -21.94 18.82
C TYR A 18 17.20 -20.44 19.14
N VAL A 19 17.70 -20.02 20.31
CA VAL A 19 17.73 -18.61 20.71
C VAL A 19 18.61 -17.80 19.75
N GLN A 20 19.75 -18.34 19.33
CA GLN A 20 20.62 -17.69 18.34
C GLN A 20 19.95 -17.55 16.98
N ALA A 21 19.27 -18.61 16.50
CA ALA A 21 18.52 -18.57 15.24
C ALA A 21 17.37 -17.56 15.28
N LEU A 22 16.58 -17.54 16.37
CA LEU A 22 15.50 -16.59 16.55
C LEU A 22 15.98 -15.13 16.57
N ARG A 23 17.11 -14.86 17.25
CA ARG A 23 17.72 -13.51 17.25
C ARG A 23 18.15 -13.09 15.85
N ARG A 24 18.75 -14.01 15.08
CA ARG A 24 19.15 -13.78 13.69
C ARG A 24 17.94 -13.46 12.80
N ASP A 25 16.88 -14.26 12.92
CA ASP A 25 15.64 -14.10 12.17
C ASP A 25 14.98 -12.74 12.47
N LEU A 26 14.93 -12.33 13.74
CA LEU A 26 14.40 -11.03 14.16
C LEU A 26 15.25 -9.86 13.63
N ALA A 27 16.58 -9.99 13.66
CA ALA A 27 17.49 -8.99 13.11
C ALA A 27 17.27 -8.81 11.58
N GLU A 28 17.09 -9.92 10.86
CA GLU A 28 16.77 -9.89 9.44
C GLU A 28 15.37 -9.31 9.17
N ALA A 29 14.38 -9.66 10.00
CA ALA A 29 13.01 -9.16 9.95
C ALA A 29 12.89 -7.66 10.15
N VAL A 30 13.80 -7.05 10.91
CA VAL A 30 13.86 -5.59 11.05
C VAL A 30 14.58 -4.97 9.86
N LYS A 31 15.71 -5.54 9.44
CA LYS A 31 16.56 -4.99 8.39
C LYS A 31 15.89 -4.94 7.01
N ASN A 32 15.18 -6.00 6.63
CA ASN A 32 14.61 -6.13 5.28
C ASN A 32 13.49 -5.09 5.00
N PRO A 33 12.47 -4.92 5.87
CA PRO A 33 11.47 -3.86 5.73
C PRO A 33 12.06 -2.45 5.78
N GLN A 34 13.08 -2.20 6.62
CA GLN A 34 13.73 -0.87 6.65
C GLN A 34 14.40 -0.52 5.31
N ALA A 35 15.13 -1.47 4.72
CA ALA A 35 15.79 -1.28 3.44
C ALA A 35 14.78 -1.13 2.28
N SER A 36 13.65 -1.85 2.31
CA SER A 36 12.61 -1.74 1.29
C SER A 36 11.74 -0.50 1.48
N ALA A 37 11.45 -0.09 2.72
CA ALA A 37 10.67 1.10 3.05
C ALA A 37 11.30 2.37 2.46
N GLY A 38 12.62 2.55 2.59
CA GLY A 38 13.29 3.71 2.00
C GLY A 38 13.22 3.74 0.46
N LYS A 39 13.35 2.57 -0.19
CA LYS A 39 13.20 2.45 -1.65
C LYS A 39 11.76 2.75 -2.07
N GLN A 40 10.79 2.22 -1.34
CA GLN A 40 9.38 2.41 -1.62
C GLN A 40 8.98 3.87 -1.38
N GLN A 41 9.43 4.50 -0.30
CA GLN A 41 9.22 5.91 -0.03
C GLN A 41 9.75 6.79 -1.16
N LYS A 42 10.96 6.53 -1.66
CA LYS A 42 11.53 7.25 -2.81
C LYS A 42 10.71 7.03 -4.09
N LYS A 43 10.28 5.80 -4.35
CA LYS A 43 9.39 5.49 -5.49
C LYS A 43 8.07 6.25 -5.38
N GLN A 44 7.43 6.22 -4.21
CA GLN A 44 6.17 6.94 -3.95
C GLN A 44 6.35 8.46 -4.12
N ALA A 45 7.44 9.02 -3.60
CA ALA A 45 7.79 10.43 -3.80
C ALA A 45 7.97 10.77 -5.29
N ASN A 46 8.75 9.98 -6.03
CA ASN A 46 8.94 10.16 -7.47
C ASN A 46 7.62 10.05 -8.24
N LEU A 47 6.75 9.11 -7.88
CA LEU A 47 5.43 8.96 -8.50
C LEU A 47 4.51 10.15 -8.21
N TYR A 48 4.56 10.69 -6.99
CA TYR A 48 3.86 11.90 -6.59
C TYR A 48 4.37 13.12 -7.36
N ASP A 49 5.70 13.29 -7.42
CA ASP A 49 6.37 14.39 -8.10
C ASP A 49 6.21 14.33 -9.62
N ARG A 50 5.99 13.14 -10.19
CA ARG A 50 5.79 12.94 -11.63
C ARG A 50 4.60 13.74 -12.18
N LYS A 51 3.67 14.23 -11.34
CA LYS A 51 2.63 15.28 -11.57
C LYS A 51 1.80 15.26 -12.87
N LEU A 52 2.01 14.33 -13.79
CA LEU A 52 1.26 14.15 -15.03
C LEU A 52 0.13 13.16 -14.75
N ARG A 53 -0.86 13.61 -13.98
CA ARG A 53 -2.09 12.85 -13.77
C ARG A 53 -3.10 13.20 -14.85
N GLY A 54 -3.09 12.40 -15.91
CA GLY A 54 -4.06 12.46 -17.01
C GLY A 54 -3.88 13.67 -17.93
N ALA A 55 -4.69 13.71 -19.00
CA ALA A 55 -4.74 14.84 -19.91
C ALA A 55 -5.19 16.12 -19.19
N PRO A 56 -4.65 17.30 -19.57
CA PRO A 56 -5.20 18.57 -19.14
C PRO A 56 -6.65 18.66 -19.59
N VAL A 57 -7.48 19.28 -18.76
CA VAL A 57 -8.89 19.52 -19.06
C VAL A 57 -9.03 21.01 -19.33
N ASP A 58 -9.55 21.33 -20.50
CA ASP A 58 -9.75 22.69 -20.97
C ASP A 58 -11.23 23.01 -21.14
N VAL A 59 -11.52 24.30 -21.33
CA VAL A 59 -12.90 24.78 -21.51
C VAL A 59 -13.45 24.20 -22.82
N GLY A 60 -14.65 23.63 -22.75
CA GLY A 60 -15.29 22.90 -23.86
C GLY A 60 -15.12 21.39 -23.82
N ASP A 61 -14.24 20.86 -22.95
CA ASP A 61 -14.09 19.42 -22.78
C ASP A 61 -15.33 18.78 -22.14
N ARG A 62 -15.56 17.53 -22.51
CA ARG A 62 -16.65 16.71 -21.96
C ARG A 62 -16.14 15.92 -20.78
N VAL A 63 -16.91 15.95 -19.71
CA VAL A 63 -16.54 15.32 -18.45
C VAL A 63 -17.73 14.63 -17.80
N LEU A 64 -17.46 13.52 -17.12
CA LEU A 64 -18.40 12.90 -16.17
C LEU A 64 -18.07 13.35 -14.76
N LEU A 65 -19.09 13.47 -13.92
CA LEU A 65 -18.95 13.85 -12.52
C LEU A 65 -18.92 12.61 -11.62
N ALA A 66 -18.09 12.61 -10.58
CA ALA A 66 -18.03 11.49 -9.64
C ALA A 66 -19.26 11.45 -8.71
N ASN A 67 -19.84 10.25 -8.52
CA ASN A 67 -20.95 9.99 -7.60
C ASN A 67 -20.46 9.93 -6.14
N LYS A 68 -20.19 11.09 -5.53
CA LYS A 68 -19.82 11.18 -4.09
C LYS A 68 -21.00 11.31 -3.13
N GLY A 69 -22.20 11.56 -3.64
CA GLY A 69 -23.39 11.79 -2.84
C GLY A 69 -24.21 10.54 -2.51
N GLU A 70 -23.91 9.39 -3.12
CA GLU A 70 -24.80 8.22 -3.02
C GLU A 70 -24.62 7.48 -1.68
N ARG A 71 -25.67 7.51 -0.87
CA ARG A 71 -25.73 6.86 0.45
C ARG A 71 -26.32 5.45 0.29
N GLY A 72 -25.50 4.43 0.08
CA GLY A 72 -26.00 3.06 -0.15
C GLY A 72 -24.93 2.04 -0.60
N LYS A 73 -25.24 1.25 -1.63
CA LYS A 73 -24.46 0.11 -2.20
C LYS A 73 -23.10 0.55 -2.80
N ARG A 74 -22.24 1.18 -2.01
CA ARG A 74 -21.00 1.86 -2.43
C ARG A 74 -20.00 1.00 -3.20
N LYS A 75 -20.02 -0.33 -3.03
CA LYS A 75 -19.10 -1.24 -3.72
C LYS A 75 -19.56 -1.61 -5.14
N LEU A 76 -20.88 -1.66 -5.37
CA LEU A 76 -21.48 -2.08 -6.64
C LEU A 76 -22.09 -0.92 -7.43
N ALA A 77 -22.19 0.27 -6.82
CA ALA A 77 -22.71 1.45 -7.48
C ALA A 77 -21.69 2.03 -8.46
N ASP A 78 -22.20 2.63 -9.53
CA ASP A 78 -21.40 3.35 -10.51
C ASP A 78 -20.69 4.52 -9.85
N ARG A 79 -19.38 4.63 -10.10
CA ARG A 79 -18.53 5.69 -9.54
C ARG A 79 -18.76 7.05 -10.19
N TRP A 80 -19.36 7.08 -11.38
CA TRP A 80 -19.56 8.26 -12.21
C TRP A 80 -21.05 8.45 -12.51
N GLU A 81 -21.48 9.70 -12.57
CA GLU A 81 -22.82 10.10 -12.96
C GLU A 81 -23.02 9.80 -14.45
N GLY A 82 -24.20 9.30 -14.83
CA GLY A 82 -24.52 8.94 -16.22
C GLY A 82 -24.76 10.13 -17.16
N HIS A 83 -24.72 11.38 -16.64
CA HIS A 83 -24.94 12.58 -17.45
C HIS A 83 -23.62 13.20 -17.91
N LEU A 84 -23.61 13.69 -19.15
CA LEU A 84 -22.49 14.42 -19.73
C LEU A 84 -22.51 15.88 -19.28
N TYR A 85 -21.34 16.37 -18.89
CA TYR A 85 -21.12 17.77 -18.57
C TYR A 85 -20.06 18.37 -19.49
N VAL A 86 -20.20 19.66 -19.78
CA VAL A 86 -19.23 20.45 -20.55
C VAL A 86 -18.56 21.45 -19.61
N VAL A 87 -17.23 21.52 -19.65
CA VAL A 87 -16.46 22.49 -18.87
C VAL A 87 -16.69 23.88 -19.43
N THR A 88 -17.23 24.79 -18.62
CA THR A 88 -17.53 26.17 -19.02
C THR A 88 -16.45 27.13 -18.56
N GLU A 89 -15.87 26.93 -17.38
CA GLU A 89 -14.78 27.75 -16.86
C GLU A 89 -13.77 26.88 -16.11
N LYS A 90 -12.50 27.30 -16.14
CA LYS A 90 -11.39 26.66 -15.44
C LYS A 90 -10.65 27.68 -14.59
N ASN A 91 -10.47 27.36 -13.31
CA ASN A 91 -9.63 28.12 -12.40
C ASN A 91 -8.37 27.31 -12.07
N GLU A 92 -7.27 27.63 -12.74
CA GLU A 92 -6.02 26.87 -12.64
C GLU A 92 -5.33 27.00 -11.28
N GLY A 93 -5.56 28.10 -10.55
CA GLY A 93 -4.94 28.33 -9.25
C GLY A 93 -5.48 27.43 -8.14
N VAL A 94 -6.73 26.99 -8.24
CA VAL A 94 -7.42 26.18 -7.20
C VAL A 94 -7.89 24.82 -7.74
N HIS A 95 -7.55 24.48 -8.99
CA HIS A 95 -8.00 23.27 -9.68
C HIS A 95 -9.52 23.04 -9.62
N MET A 96 -10.29 24.12 -9.63
CA MET A 96 -11.75 24.11 -9.68
C MET A 96 -12.23 24.35 -11.11
N LEU A 97 -13.29 23.64 -11.49
CA LEU A 97 -13.91 23.69 -12.80
C LEU A 97 -15.39 24.00 -12.63
N LYS A 98 -15.94 24.89 -13.45
CA LYS A 98 -17.38 25.01 -13.63
C LYS A 98 -17.79 24.10 -14.77
N ILE A 99 -18.72 23.21 -14.49
CA ILE A 99 -19.25 22.24 -15.44
C ILE A 99 -20.74 22.51 -15.63
N ARG A 100 -21.23 22.40 -16.86
CA ARG A 100 -22.64 22.57 -17.21
C ARG A 100 -23.18 21.28 -17.80
N ASN A 101 -24.30 20.81 -17.28
CA ASN A 101 -24.97 19.63 -17.83
C ASN A 101 -25.53 19.96 -19.23
N SER A 102 -25.29 19.11 -20.23
CA SER A 102 -25.74 19.34 -21.60
C SER A 102 -27.27 19.26 -21.78
N GLU A 103 -27.94 18.46 -20.95
CA GLU A 103 -29.39 18.19 -21.04
C GLU A 103 -30.19 19.15 -20.17
N THR A 104 -29.77 19.35 -18.92
CA THR A 104 -30.51 20.14 -17.92
C THR A 104 -30.03 21.58 -17.81
N GLY A 105 -28.86 21.90 -18.35
CA GLY A 105 -28.25 23.23 -18.25
C GLY A 105 -27.77 23.62 -16.84
N VAL A 106 -27.86 22.71 -15.87
CA VAL A 106 -27.44 22.97 -14.48
C VAL A 106 -25.92 23.12 -14.40
N GLU A 107 -25.47 24.19 -13.76
CA GLU A 107 -24.06 24.44 -13.50
C GLU A 107 -23.63 23.96 -12.11
N LYS A 108 -22.44 23.37 -12.04
CA LYS A 108 -21.81 22.91 -10.81
C LYS A 108 -20.34 23.34 -10.78
N VAL A 109 -19.85 23.69 -9.59
CA VAL A 109 -18.42 23.95 -9.34
C VAL A 109 -17.83 22.70 -8.69
N VAL A 110 -16.80 22.12 -9.31
CA VAL A 110 -16.20 20.86 -8.86
C VAL A 110 -14.67 20.91 -8.94
N HIS A 111 -14.01 20.13 -8.10
CA HIS A 111 -12.55 19.99 -8.16
C HIS A 111 -12.15 19.04 -9.31
N ARG A 112 -10.98 19.26 -9.93
CA ARG A 112 -10.44 18.43 -11.04
C ARG A 112 -10.42 16.92 -10.77
N ASN A 113 -10.27 16.52 -9.51
CA ASN A 113 -10.26 15.12 -9.07
C ASN A 113 -11.63 14.44 -9.07
N LEU A 114 -12.71 15.21 -9.19
CA LEU A 114 -14.09 14.71 -9.21
C LEU A 114 -14.63 14.58 -10.63
N ILE A 115 -13.79 14.78 -11.64
CA ILE A 115 -14.19 14.70 -13.03
C ILE A 115 -13.37 13.66 -13.79
N MET A 116 -14.02 13.02 -14.75
CA MET A 116 -13.40 12.14 -15.73
C MET A 116 -13.56 12.75 -17.12
N PRO A 117 -12.46 13.08 -17.82
CA PRO A 117 -12.53 13.51 -19.22
C PRO A 117 -13.02 12.37 -20.11
N VAL A 118 -14.03 12.65 -20.94
CA VAL A 118 -14.67 11.68 -21.84
C VAL A 118 -14.78 12.20 -23.27
N ASN A 119 -13.71 12.86 -23.73
CA ASN A 119 -13.63 13.43 -25.08
C ASN A 119 -13.68 12.37 -26.20
N PHE A 120 -13.42 11.10 -25.87
CA PHE A 120 -13.48 9.98 -26.83
C PHE A 120 -14.91 9.48 -27.10
N LEU A 121 -15.90 9.87 -26.29
CA LEU A 121 -17.27 9.42 -26.49
C LEU A 121 -17.86 10.10 -27.74
N PRO A 122 -18.49 9.32 -28.65
CA PRO A 122 -19.14 9.87 -29.83
C PRO A 122 -20.22 10.87 -29.41
N VAL A 123 -20.31 11.98 -30.14
CA VAL A 123 -21.35 12.99 -29.91
C VAL A 123 -22.69 12.33 -30.21
N GLN A 124 -23.53 12.13 -29.20
CA GLN A 124 -24.94 11.86 -29.44
C GLN A 124 -25.62 13.21 -29.66
N ASP A 125 -25.64 13.67 -30.91
CA ASP A 125 -26.55 14.71 -31.32
C ASP A 125 -27.97 14.15 -31.17
N GLY A 126 -28.74 14.72 -30.26
CA GLY A 126 -29.91 14.08 -29.66
C GLY A 126 -30.87 13.39 -30.63
N SER A 127 -31.03 12.07 -30.45
CA SER A 127 -32.23 11.32 -30.82
C SER A 127 -32.18 9.92 -30.19
N GLU A 128 -33.13 9.69 -29.27
CA GLU A 128 -33.73 8.42 -28.87
C GLU A 128 -32.88 7.32 -28.19
N VAL A 129 -33.19 7.16 -26.90
CA VAL A 129 -33.16 5.93 -26.11
C VAL A 129 -33.15 4.64 -26.93
N VAL A 130 -32.01 3.94 -26.92
CA VAL A 130 -31.99 2.48 -27.05
C VAL A 130 -31.00 1.94 -26.03
N SER A 131 -31.55 1.35 -24.97
CA SER A 131 -30.85 0.39 -24.13
C SER A 131 -30.32 -0.71 -25.03
N ARG A 132 -29.01 -0.67 -25.31
CA ARG A 132 -28.34 -1.70 -26.09
C ARG A 132 -27.37 -2.41 -25.17
N GLU A 133 -27.89 -3.47 -24.54
CA GLU A 133 -27.06 -4.57 -24.07
C GLU A 133 -26.16 -4.98 -25.25
N THR A 134 -24.85 -4.83 -25.07
CA THR A 134 -23.86 -5.34 -26.00
C THR A 134 -22.90 -6.19 -25.19
N ASP A 135 -23.16 -7.49 -25.23
CA ASP A 135 -22.12 -8.51 -25.10
C ASP A 135 -21.03 -8.21 -26.12
N ILE A 136 -19.83 -7.91 -25.63
CA ILE A 136 -18.59 -7.99 -26.41
C ILE A 136 -17.56 -8.68 -25.52
N THR A 137 -17.40 -9.97 -25.78
CA THR A 137 -16.17 -10.71 -25.56
C THR A 137 -15.11 -10.15 -26.51
N GLU A 138 -13.97 -9.70 -25.98
CA GLU A 138 -12.65 -9.95 -26.58
C GLU A 138 -11.53 -9.54 -25.63
N ASP A 139 -10.56 -10.43 -25.55
CA ASP A 139 -9.43 -10.47 -24.65
C ASP A 139 -8.48 -9.27 -24.82
N VAL A 140 -8.18 -8.61 -23.70
CA VAL A 140 -6.95 -7.83 -23.55
C VAL A 140 -6.29 -8.35 -22.27
N GLU A 141 -5.21 -9.12 -22.45
CA GLU A 141 -4.29 -9.44 -21.37
C GLU A 141 -3.59 -8.15 -20.93
N ASP A 142 -4.08 -7.56 -19.84
CA ASP A 142 -3.38 -6.53 -19.09
C ASP A 142 -2.67 -7.21 -17.91
N PRO A 143 -1.33 -7.20 -17.82
CA PRO A 143 -0.63 -7.80 -16.71
C PRO A 143 -0.82 -6.91 -15.48
N SER A 144 -1.83 -7.22 -14.68
CA SER A 144 -2.00 -6.67 -13.34
C SER A 144 -0.85 -7.18 -12.46
N GLU A 145 0.21 -6.38 -12.34
CA GLU A 145 1.12 -6.52 -11.21
C GLU A 145 0.32 -6.17 -9.95
N ASP A 146 0.09 -7.18 -9.12
CA ASP A 146 -0.48 -7.08 -7.78
C ASP A 146 0.29 -6.05 -6.95
N ILE A 147 -0.24 -4.82 -6.90
CA ILE A 147 0.18 -3.83 -5.92
C ILE A 147 -0.55 -4.21 -4.63
N MET A 148 0.13 -4.98 -3.78
CA MET A 148 -0.26 -5.11 -2.38
C MET A 148 -0.31 -3.71 -1.76
N GLU A 149 -1.52 -3.19 -1.59
CA GLU A 149 -1.84 -2.00 -0.83
C GLU A 149 -1.57 -2.34 0.65
N VAL A 150 -0.31 -2.25 1.05
CA VAL A 150 0.05 -2.27 2.47
C VAL A 150 -0.40 -0.95 3.05
N ASP A 151 -1.49 -1.00 3.80
CA ASP A 151 -2.08 0.10 4.52
C ASP A 151 -0.99 0.75 5.39
N SER A 152 -0.44 1.87 4.91
CA SER A 152 0.51 2.67 5.67
C SER A 152 -0.29 3.37 6.75
N VAL A 153 -0.54 2.67 7.85
CA VAL A 153 -1.01 3.25 9.10
C VAL A 153 0.01 4.31 9.50
N ALA A 154 -0.33 5.57 9.22
CA ALA A 154 0.37 6.70 9.78
C ALA A 154 0.14 6.64 11.30
N ALA A 155 1.06 5.97 11.99
CA ALA A 155 1.08 5.86 13.44
C ALA A 155 1.29 7.26 14.03
N THR A 156 0.19 7.99 14.19
CA THR A 156 0.13 9.17 15.05
C THR A 156 0.17 8.68 16.49
N GLY A 157 1.38 8.42 16.99
CA GLY A 157 1.56 7.92 18.34
C GLY A 157 2.96 7.37 18.55
N ARG A 158 3.85 8.25 19.01
CA ARG A 158 5.00 7.99 19.88
C ARG A 158 5.56 6.55 19.84
N ASP A 159 6.67 6.40 19.11
CA ASP A 159 7.84 5.63 19.57
C ASP A 159 7.66 4.12 19.83
N SER A 160 6.68 3.48 19.19
CA SER A 160 6.55 2.01 19.24
C SER A 160 7.50 1.30 18.28
N ASN A 161 7.86 1.98 17.18
CA ASN A 161 8.71 1.41 16.14
C ASN A 161 10.19 1.42 16.55
N ASP A 162 10.67 2.47 17.24
CA ASP A 162 12.09 2.54 17.63
C ASP A 162 12.43 1.51 18.70
N ARG A 163 11.49 1.15 19.58
CA ARG A 163 11.72 0.20 20.68
C ARG A 163 12.17 -1.19 20.21
N THR A 164 11.61 -1.69 19.10
CA THR A 164 12.02 -3.00 18.56
C THR A 164 13.36 -2.90 17.85
N VAL A 165 13.62 -1.81 17.12
CA VAL A 165 14.92 -1.60 16.46
C VAL A 165 16.04 -1.40 17.48
N THR A 166 15.79 -0.63 18.56
CA THR A 166 16.76 -0.40 19.63
C THR A 166 17.06 -1.71 20.36
N TRP A 167 16.02 -2.48 20.72
CA TRP A 167 16.21 -3.77 21.39
C TRP A 167 16.98 -4.77 20.52
N VAL A 168 16.69 -4.82 19.21
CA VAL A 168 17.43 -5.68 18.27
C VAL A 168 18.88 -5.21 18.06
N SER A 169 19.14 -3.90 18.13
CA SER A 169 20.50 -3.34 18.00
C SER A 169 21.35 -3.54 19.25
N GLU A 170 20.71 -3.75 20.41
CA GLU A 170 21.36 -4.05 21.71
C GLU A 170 21.66 -5.54 21.89
N LEU A 171 21.25 -6.41 20.95
CA LEU A 171 21.57 -7.84 21.00
C LEU A 171 23.06 -8.05 20.72
N PRO A 172 23.75 -8.93 21.48
CA PRO A 172 25.13 -9.32 21.19
C PRO A 172 25.23 -9.89 19.78
N ASP A 173 26.30 -9.52 19.04
CA ASP A 173 26.57 -10.08 17.71
C ASP A 173 26.79 -11.59 17.88
N PRO A 174 26.11 -12.47 17.13
CA PRO A 174 26.23 -13.94 17.23
C PRO A 174 27.63 -14.53 16.95
N GLY A 175 28.70 -13.71 16.96
CA GLY A 175 30.08 -14.12 16.74
C GLY A 175 31.06 -13.82 17.87
N GLU A 176 30.64 -13.20 18.99
CA GLU A 176 31.57 -12.77 20.07
C GLU A 176 31.44 -13.52 21.40
N ASP A 177 31.17 -14.83 21.39
CA ASP A 177 31.27 -15.65 22.61
C ASP A 177 32.08 -16.93 22.36
N GLN A 178 33.39 -16.83 22.54
CA GLN A 178 34.27 -17.94 22.90
C GLN A 178 35.32 -17.44 23.90
N SER A 179 35.52 -18.23 24.96
CA SER A 179 36.39 -18.05 26.14
C SER A 179 35.85 -17.00 27.11
N ASP A 180 35.47 -17.33 28.35
CA ASP A 180 36.31 -18.05 29.30
C ASP A 180 35.47 -18.45 30.53
N ALA A 181 35.35 -19.75 30.78
CA ALA A 181 34.87 -20.28 32.05
C ALA A 181 35.45 -21.70 32.24
N SER A 182 36.75 -21.76 32.48
CA SER A 182 37.37 -22.91 33.13
C SER A 182 37.11 -22.89 34.65
N GLU A 183 37.15 -24.10 35.23
CA GLU A 183 37.13 -24.47 36.67
C GLU A 183 35.70 -24.62 37.24
N ASP A 184 35.31 -25.73 37.85
CA ASP A 184 36.07 -26.50 38.85
C ASP A 184 35.49 -27.93 38.98
N VAL A 185 36.35 -28.96 38.83
CA VAL A 185 35.97 -30.38 39.02
C VAL A 185 36.26 -30.72 40.47
N HIS A 186 35.20 -30.77 41.30
CA HIS A 186 35.34 -31.19 42.67
C HIS A 186 35.54 -32.71 42.76
N SER A 187 36.79 -33.09 43.00
CA SER A 187 37.24 -34.39 43.45
C SER A 187 36.69 -34.68 44.86
N MET A 188 35.90 -35.74 45.01
CA MET A 188 35.67 -36.38 46.30
C MET A 188 35.98 -37.86 46.14
N ASP A 189 37.23 -38.19 46.42
CA ASP A 189 37.70 -39.53 46.67
C ASP A 189 38.09 -39.64 48.16
N GLY A 190 37.69 -40.75 48.78
CA GLY A 190 38.05 -41.16 50.13
C GLY A 190 37.01 -40.90 51.23
N MET A 191 36.80 -41.78 52.21
CA MET A 191 37.36 -43.10 52.53
C MET A 191 36.61 -43.62 53.79
N MET A 192 36.37 -44.93 53.84
CA MET A 192 36.12 -45.83 55.00
C MET A 192 35.40 -45.37 56.28
N THR A 193 34.50 -46.24 56.77
CA THR A 193 34.58 -47.05 58.03
C THR A 193 33.14 -47.51 58.37
N ASP A 194 32.84 -48.72 58.88
CA ASP A 194 33.57 -49.90 59.33
C ASP A 194 32.64 -51.12 59.08
#